data_AF-A0A937M5J5-F1
#
_entry.id   AF-A0A937M5J5-F1
#
_cell.length_a   1.000
_cell.length_b   1.000
_cell.length_c   1.000
_cell.angle_alpha   90.00
_cell.angle_beta   90.00
_cell.angle_gamma   90.00
#
_symmetry.space_group_name_H-M   'P 1'
#
loop_
_entity.id
_entity.type
_entity.pdbx_description
1 polymer ?
#
loop_
_entity_poly.entity_id
_entity_poly.type
_entity_poly.pdbx_seq_one_letter_code
_entity_poly.pdbx_strand_id
1 'polypeptide(L)'
;MFICNLRWSRLELVFVSVCHLVAMASVLHAGLRLSLEILLIAVVAASLLSYLSDRFQFFYKLGRGGLLPLRPALVLGQQSAKFYGAGIVQETALPNVVYMSEFLLVLRFRPETEKPWCRLRHLVLWPDSLISAEGRRLRRFLRFDLVQELDQI
;
A
#
# COMPACT_ATOMS: atom_id res chain seq x y z
N MET A 1 -20.64 7.00 -5.79
CA MET A 1 -19.83 6.36 -4.73
C MET A 1 -19.27 5.05 -5.28
N PHE A 2 -17.97 4.85 -5.19
CA PHE A 2 -17.26 3.67 -5.68
C PHE A 2 -16.52 2.98 -4.53
N ILE A 3 -16.65 1.65 -4.40
CA ILE A 3 -16.05 0.87 -3.31
C ILE A 3 -15.04 -0.10 -3.89
N CYS A 4 -13.84 -0.17 -3.31
CA CYS A 4 -12.78 -1.12 -3.68
C CYS A 4 -12.37 -1.92 -2.45
N ASN A 5 -12.52 -3.23 -2.51
CA ASN A 5 -12.00 -4.10 -1.46
C ASN A 5 -10.52 -4.40 -1.74
N LEU A 6 -9.66 -4.07 -0.77
CA LEU A 6 -8.23 -4.26 -0.87
C LEU A 6 -7.85 -5.67 -0.41
N ARG A 7 -6.97 -6.30 -1.17
CA ARG A 7 -6.31 -7.55 -0.77
C ARG A 7 -4.80 -7.39 -0.81
N TRP A 8 -4.11 -8.17 0.02
CA TRP A 8 -2.66 -8.24 -0.03
C TRP A 8 -2.21 -8.78 -1.39
N SER A 9 -1.44 -7.99 -2.11
CA SER A 9 -0.88 -8.39 -3.40
C SER A 9 0.19 -9.45 -3.22
N ARG A 10 0.04 -10.55 -3.96
CA ARG A 10 1.05 -11.60 -4.07
C ARG A 10 2.22 -11.12 -4.91
N LEU A 11 1.95 -10.30 -5.94
CA LEU A 11 3.01 -9.70 -6.77
C LEU A 11 3.90 -8.77 -5.94
N GLU A 12 3.31 -7.93 -5.10
CA GLU A 12 4.04 -7.08 -4.16
C GLU A 12 4.90 -7.92 -3.22
N LEU A 13 4.33 -8.96 -2.63
CA LEU A 13 5.05 -9.85 -1.72
C LEU A 13 6.25 -10.49 -2.40
N VAL A 14 6.07 -11.05 -3.61
CA VAL A 14 7.15 -11.67 -4.37
C VAL A 14 8.21 -10.65 -4.75
N PHE A 15 7.81 -9.51 -5.30
CA PHE A 15 8.73 -8.45 -5.73
C PHE A 15 9.57 -7.94 -4.56
N VAL A 16 8.94 -7.53 -3.46
CA VAL A 16 9.63 -7.01 -2.28
C VAL A 16 10.56 -8.07 -1.69
N SER A 17 10.12 -9.33 -1.59
CA SER A 17 10.95 -10.42 -1.07
C SER A 17 12.18 -10.66 -1.94
N VAL A 18 12.01 -10.70 -3.28
CA VAL A 18 13.12 -10.85 -4.22
C VAL A 18 14.09 -9.69 -4.11
N CYS A 19 13.62 -8.45 -4.00
CA CYS A 19 14.49 -7.28 -3.80
C CYS A 19 15.35 -7.42 -2.53
N HIS A 20 14.78 -7.89 -1.42
CA HIS A 20 15.53 -8.10 -0.18
C HIS A 20 16.53 -9.25 -0.29
N LEU A 21 16.16 -10.35 -0.97
CA LEU A 21 17.08 -11.46 -1.22
C LEU A 21 18.26 -11.03 -2.11
N VAL A 22 17.99 -10.25 -3.16
CA VAL A 22 19.03 -9.68 -4.03
C VAL A 22 19.93 -8.72 -3.24
N ALA A 23 19.37 -7.89 -2.36
CA ALA A 23 20.14 -7.01 -1.50
C ALA A 23 21.07 -7.80 -0.56
N MET A 24 20.58 -8.86 0.09
CA MET A 24 21.41 -9.73 0.94
C MET A 24 22.51 -10.43 0.13
N ALA A 25 22.18 -10.97 -1.04
CA ALA A 25 23.16 -11.56 -1.94
C ALA A 25 24.21 -10.55 -2.37
N SER A 26 23.82 -9.30 -2.67
CA SER A 26 24.75 -8.24 -3.05
C SER A 26 25.73 -7.91 -1.92
N VAL A 27 25.27 -7.91 -0.66
CA VAL A 27 26.14 -7.73 0.51
C VAL A 27 27.16 -8.87 0.62
N LEU A 28 26.73 -10.13 0.44
CA LEU A 28 27.62 -11.29 0.49
C LEU A 28 28.68 -11.29 -0.61
N HIS A 29 28.37 -10.75 -1.79
CA HIS A 29 29.32 -10.66 -2.91
C HIS A 29 30.18 -9.39 -2.88
N ALA A 30 29.94 -8.46 -1.95
CA ALA A 30 30.64 -7.18 -1.90
C ALA A 30 32.06 -7.28 -1.31
N GLY A 31 32.47 -8.44 -0.78
CA GLY A 31 33.81 -8.66 -0.23
C GLY A 31 34.11 -7.75 0.98
N LEU A 32 33.10 -7.55 1.83
CA LEU A 32 33.21 -6.66 2.98
C LEU A 32 33.85 -7.41 4.15
N ARG A 33 34.14 -6.69 5.24
CA ARG A 33 34.55 -7.35 6.49
C ARG A 33 33.35 -8.13 7.05
N LEU A 34 33.59 -9.34 7.54
CA LEU A 34 32.55 -10.23 8.08
C LEU A 34 31.59 -9.55 9.08
N SER A 35 32.11 -8.70 9.96
CA SER A 35 31.29 -7.95 10.93
C SER A 35 30.32 -6.97 10.25
N LEU A 36 30.75 -6.32 9.17
CA LEU A 36 29.93 -5.41 8.39
C LEU A 36 28.91 -6.16 7.53
N GLU A 37 29.29 -7.30 6.96
CA GLU A 37 28.38 -8.18 6.21
C GLU A 37 27.22 -8.65 7.09
N ILE A 38 27.53 -9.19 8.27
CA ILE A 38 26.53 -9.66 9.23
C ILE A 38 25.57 -8.52 9.62
N LEU A 39 26.12 -7.33 9.91
CA LEU A 39 25.31 -6.16 10.25
C LEU A 39 24.36 -5.76 9.12
N LEU A 40 24.86 -5.66 7.89
CA LEU A 40 24.06 -5.26 6.74
C LEU A 40 22.98 -6.30 6.40
N ILE A 41 23.30 -7.59 6.44
CA ILE A 41 22.33 -8.66 6.23
C ILE A 41 21.24 -8.61 7.31
N ALA A 42 21.62 -8.41 8.58
CA ALA A 42 20.66 -8.28 9.68
C ALA A 42 19.73 -7.07 9.48
N VAL A 43 20.24 -5.93 9.00
CA VAL A 43 19.43 -4.74 8.70
C VAL A 43 18.44 -5.01 7.57
N VAL A 44 18.89 -5.64 6.47
CA VAL A 44 18.00 -6.00 5.35
C VAL A 44 16.94 -7.00 5.80
N ALA A 45 17.30 -7.99 6.62
CA ALA A 45 16.37 -8.97 7.16
C ALA A 45 15.33 -8.33 8.09
N ALA A 46 15.77 -7.44 8.98
CA ALA A 46 14.89 -6.69 9.86
C ALA A 46 13.91 -5.81 9.06
N SER A 47 14.37 -5.19 7.98
CA SER A 47 13.52 -4.41 7.07
C SER A 47 12.44 -5.27 6.42
N LEU A 48 12.78 -6.46 5.92
CA LEU A 48 11.81 -7.40 5.36
C LEU A 48 10.80 -7.86 6.40
N LEU A 49 11.25 -8.21 7.61
CA LEU A 49 10.37 -8.63 8.70
C LEU A 49 9.42 -7.51 9.12
N SER A 50 9.91 -6.27 9.23
CA SER A 50 9.07 -5.10 9.51
C SER A 50 7.99 -4.93 8.45
N TYR A 51 8.36 -5.01 7.17
CA TYR A 51 7.42 -4.93 6.06
C TYR A 51 6.34 -6.02 6.12
N LEU A 52 6.74 -7.28 6.35
CA LEU A 52 5.81 -8.40 6.46
C LEU A 52 4.88 -8.26 7.67
N SER A 53 5.41 -7.83 8.81
CA SER A 53 4.63 -7.58 10.02
C SER A 53 3.57 -6.50 9.79
N ASP A 54 3.96 -5.38 9.18
CA ASP A 54 3.04 -4.28 8.86
C ASP A 54 1.93 -4.74 7.91
N ARG A 55 2.28 -5.49 6.85
CA ARG A 55 1.28 -6.05 5.93
C ARG A 55 0.36 -7.05 6.62
N PHE A 56 0.92 -7.91 7.48
CA PHE A 56 0.14 -8.89 8.21
C PHE A 56 -0.87 -8.21 9.15
N GLN A 57 -0.44 -7.24 9.95
CA GLN A 57 -1.33 -6.48 10.85
C GLN A 57 -2.40 -5.69 10.10
N PHE A 58 -2.09 -5.24 8.88
CA PHE A 58 -3.04 -4.51 8.04
C PHE A 58 -4.16 -5.40 7.49
N PHE A 59 -3.83 -6.64 7.07
CA PHE A 59 -4.76 -7.57 6.42
C PHE A 59 -5.29 -8.67 7.33
N TYR A 60 -4.75 -8.83 8.54
CA TYR A 60 -5.16 -9.87 9.48
C TYR A 60 -5.19 -9.36 10.91
N LYS A 61 -6.11 -9.90 11.70
CA LYS A 61 -6.20 -9.68 13.14
C LYS A 61 -6.07 -11.01 13.86
N LEU A 62 -5.18 -11.07 14.84
CA LEU A 62 -5.07 -12.23 15.72
C LEU A 62 -6.14 -12.11 16.81
N GLY A 63 -7.06 -13.06 16.89
CA GLY A 63 -8.12 -13.13 17.90
C GLY A 63 -8.04 -14.42 18.73
N ARG A 64 -8.94 -14.54 19.72
CA ARG A 64 -9.02 -15.74 20.59
C ARG A 64 -9.32 -17.04 19.84
N GLY A 65 -9.83 -16.97 18.60
CA GLY A 65 -10.13 -18.10 17.72
C GLY A 65 -9.18 -18.24 16.52
N GLY A 66 -8.02 -17.59 16.54
CA GLY A 66 -7.04 -17.64 15.45
C GLY A 66 -7.02 -16.40 14.57
N LEU A 67 -6.53 -16.58 13.34
CA LEU A 67 -6.29 -15.48 12.40
C LEU A 67 -7.57 -15.11 11.64
N LEU A 68 -8.05 -13.88 11.84
CA LEU A 68 -9.22 -13.34 11.15
C LEU A 68 -8.76 -12.40 10.03
N PRO A 69 -9.15 -12.64 8.76
CA PRO A 69 -8.82 -11.74 7.66
C PRO A 69 -9.58 -10.41 7.82
N LEU A 70 -8.83 -9.32 7.80
CA LEU A 70 -9.36 -7.97 7.66
C LEU A 70 -9.66 -7.72 6.18
N ARG A 71 -10.76 -7.01 5.90
CA ARG A 71 -11.14 -6.58 4.54
C ARG A 71 -10.99 -5.07 4.45
N PRO A 72 -9.76 -4.56 4.34
CA PRO A 72 -9.56 -3.13 4.15
C PRO A 72 -10.25 -2.69 2.85
N ALA A 73 -10.81 -1.50 2.85
CA ALA A 73 -11.58 -1.00 1.72
C ALA A 73 -11.33 0.49 1.50
N LEU A 74 -11.32 0.89 0.25
CA LEU A 74 -11.31 2.28 -0.18
C LEU A 74 -12.69 2.62 -0.73
N VAL A 75 -13.35 3.61 -0.14
CA VAL A 75 -14.63 4.14 -0.62
C VAL A 75 -14.41 5.54 -1.14
N LEU A 76 -14.63 5.75 -2.44
CA LEU A 76 -14.54 7.05 -3.09
C LEU A 76 -15.96 7.64 -3.23
N GLY A 77 -16.21 8.71 -2.48
CA GLY A 77 -17.38 9.58 -2.63
C GLY A 77 -17.16 10.62 -3.73
N GLN A 78 -18.09 11.57 -3.83
CA GLN A 78 -17.98 12.69 -4.78
C GLN A 78 -17.02 13.77 -4.29
N GLN A 79 -16.90 13.97 -2.98
CA GLN A 79 -16.08 15.02 -2.39
C GLN A 79 -15.02 14.48 -1.40
N SER A 80 -15.26 13.31 -0.81
CA SER A 80 -14.36 12.69 0.17
C SER A 80 -14.09 11.21 -0.15
N ALA A 81 -13.02 10.68 0.43
CA ALA A 81 -12.63 9.29 0.38
C ALA A 81 -12.52 8.72 1.81
N LYS A 82 -13.09 7.53 2.02
CA LYS A 82 -13.00 6.80 3.29
C LYS A 82 -12.11 5.59 3.12
N PHE A 83 -11.12 5.47 3.99
CA PHE A 83 -10.21 4.35 4.06
C PHE A 83 -10.51 3.52 5.31
N TYR A 84 -10.93 2.28 5.09
CA TYR A 84 -11.20 1.30 6.14
C TYR A 84 -9.97 0.39 6.24
N GLY A 85 -9.28 0.38 7.38
CA GLY A 85 -8.13 -0.48 7.61
C GLY A 85 -8.01 -0.88 9.07
N ALA A 86 -7.85 -2.17 9.36
CA ALA A 86 -7.67 -2.70 10.71
C ALA A 86 -8.66 -2.17 11.77
N GLY A 87 -9.93 -1.95 11.37
CA GLY A 87 -10.98 -1.42 12.26
C GLY A 87 -10.94 0.10 12.48
N ILE A 88 -10.03 0.80 11.84
CA ILE A 88 -9.94 2.26 11.83
C ILE A 88 -10.56 2.77 10.53
N VAL A 89 -11.46 3.74 10.65
CA VAL A 89 -12.01 4.49 9.51
C VAL A 89 -11.33 5.85 9.46
N GLN A 90 -10.74 6.18 8.33
CA GLN A 90 -10.17 7.50 8.10
C GLN A 90 -10.87 8.16 6.91
N GLU A 91 -11.50 9.30 7.16
CA GLU A 91 -12.04 10.17 6.11
C GLU A 91 -10.96 11.16 5.67
N THR A 92 -10.86 11.33 4.36
CA THR A 92 -9.80 12.08 3.68
C THR A 92 -10.39 12.79 2.47
N ALA A 93 -9.72 13.84 1.99
CA ALA A 93 -10.01 14.38 0.68
C ALA A 93 -9.85 13.31 -0.40
N LEU A 94 -10.42 13.57 -1.59
CA LEU A 94 -10.18 12.74 -2.77
C LEU A 94 -8.66 12.50 -2.97
N PRO A 95 -8.24 11.25 -3.27
CA PRO A 95 -6.83 10.94 -3.40
C PRO A 95 -6.23 11.56 -4.66
N ASN A 96 -5.04 12.11 -4.53
CA ASN A 96 -4.23 12.49 -5.69
C ASN A 96 -3.61 11.24 -6.31
N VAL A 97 -3.72 11.09 -7.62
CA VAL A 97 -3.02 10.03 -8.37
C VAL A 97 -1.57 10.47 -8.57
N VAL A 98 -0.65 9.87 -7.82
CA VAL A 98 0.79 10.16 -7.93
C VAL A 98 1.40 9.41 -9.12
N TYR A 99 0.95 8.18 -9.34
CA TYR A 99 1.42 7.36 -10.45
C TYR A 99 0.31 6.43 -10.92
N MET A 100 0.13 6.31 -12.23
CA MET A 100 -0.83 5.38 -12.83
C MET A 100 -0.23 4.73 -14.08
N SER A 101 -0.07 3.41 -14.04
CA SER A 101 0.24 2.56 -15.18
C SER A 101 -0.69 1.35 -15.19
N GLU A 102 -0.62 0.50 -16.21
CA GLU A 102 -1.35 -0.77 -16.24
C GLU A 102 -1.02 -1.65 -15.01
N PHE A 103 0.23 -1.60 -14.56
CA PHE A 103 0.76 -2.48 -13.51
C PHE A 103 0.66 -1.89 -12.11
N LEU A 104 0.71 -0.58 -11.94
CA LEU A 104 0.79 0.03 -10.61
C LEU A 104 -0.06 1.30 -10.55
N LEU A 105 -0.72 1.50 -9.42
CA LEU A 105 -1.45 2.72 -9.11
C LEU A 105 -1.02 3.20 -7.73
N VAL A 106 -0.53 4.43 -7.64
CA VAL A 106 -0.11 5.05 -6.38
C VAL A 106 -1.03 6.22 -6.09
N LEU A 107 -1.77 6.11 -5.01
CA LEU A 107 -2.70 7.12 -4.52
C LEU A 107 -2.12 7.80 -3.29
N ARG A 108 -2.21 9.13 -3.24
CA ARG A 108 -1.81 9.92 -2.08
C ARG A 108 -3.04 10.55 -1.44
N PHE A 109 -3.27 10.20 -0.19
CA PHE A 109 -4.38 10.71 0.61
C PHE A 109 -3.92 11.90 1.44
N ARG A 110 -4.68 13.00 1.35
CA ARG A 110 -4.55 14.15 2.24
C ARG A 110 -5.68 14.11 3.29
N PRO A 111 -5.36 14.17 4.59
CA PRO A 111 -6.39 14.25 5.63
C PRO A 111 -7.17 15.57 5.50
N GLU A 112 -8.50 15.50 5.66
CA GLU A 112 -9.42 16.61 5.34
C GLU A 112 -9.52 17.67 6.45
N THR A 113 -9.13 17.38 7.70
CA THR A 113 -9.27 18.33 8.82
C THR A 113 -8.18 18.22 9.91
N GLU A 114 -7.56 19.38 10.17
CA GLU A 114 -7.12 19.92 11.48
C GLU A 114 -6.13 19.18 12.41
N LYS A 115 -5.31 18.23 11.93
CA LYS A 115 -4.13 17.81 12.72
C LYS A 115 -2.85 17.92 11.90
N PRO A 116 -1.95 18.88 12.18
CA PRO A 116 -0.66 19.04 11.48
C PRO A 116 0.26 17.81 11.62
N TRP A 117 -0.11 16.84 12.46
CA TRP A 117 0.59 15.59 12.72
C TRP A 117 0.05 14.40 11.93
N CYS A 118 -1.03 14.58 11.16
CA CYS A 118 -1.66 13.50 10.43
C CYS A 118 -0.82 13.17 9.18
N ARG A 119 0.01 12.13 9.29
CA ARG A 119 0.98 11.73 8.25
C ARG A 119 0.27 11.46 6.93
N LEU A 120 0.84 12.01 5.86
CA LEU A 120 0.49 11.67 4.47
C LEU A 120 0.52 10.14 4.28
N ARG A 121 -0.53 9.59 3.69
CA ARG A 121 -0.63 8.16 3.38
C ARG A 121 -0.54 7.94 1.89
N HIS A 122 0.32 6.99 1.51
CA HIS A 122 0.40 6.48 0.16
C HIS A 122 -0.21 5.08 0.13
N LEU A 123 -1.11 4.84 -0.81
CA LEU A 123 -1.64 3.52 -1.10
C LEU A 123 -1.09 3.08 -2.45
N VAL A 124 -0.31 2.01 -2.42
CA VAL A 124 0.22 1.37 -3.63
C VAL A 124 -0.69 0.19 -3.95
N LEU A 125 -1.30 0.21 -5.13
CA LEU A 125 -2.17 -0.82 -5.64
C LEU A 125 -1.49 -1.53 -6.81
N TRP A 126 -1.26 -2.83 -6.62
CA TRP A 126 -0.77 -3.75 -7.63
C TRP A 126 -1.93 -4.34 -8.44
N PRO A 127 -1.68 -4.99 -9.58
CA PRO A 127 -2.74 -5.49 -10.48
C PRO A 127 -3.64 -6.51 -9.77
N ASP A 128 -3.04 -7.26 -8.86
CA ASP A 128 -3.69 -8.27 -8.03
C ASP A 128 -4.06 -7.75 -6.64
N SER A 129 -3.92 -6.45 -6.34
CA SER A 129 -4.46 -5.87 -5.08
C SER A 129 -5.98 -5.72 -5.11
N LEU A 130 -6.59 -5.79 -6.29
CA LEU A 130 -8.04 -5.67 -6.52
C LEU A 130 -8.53 -6.81 -7.40
N ILE A 131 -9.83 -7.09 -7.37
CA ILE A 131 -10.46 -7.95 -8.39
C ILE A 131 -10.33 -7.22 -9.74
N SER A 132 -10.01 -7.95 -10.82
CA SER A 132 -9.73 -7.35 -12.15
C SER A 132 -10.84 -6.39 -12.63
N ALA A 133 -12.11 -6.73 -12.37
CA ALA A 133 -13.24 -5.88 -12.70
C ALA A 133 -13.27 -4.57 -11.88
N GLU A 134 -12.97 -4.65 -10.57
CA GLU A 134 -12.89 -3.48 -9.68
C GLU A 134 -11.69 -2.59 -10.04
N GLY A 135 -10.53 -3.19 -10.33
CA GLY A 135 -9.34 -2.45 -10.75
C GLY A 135 -9.55 -1.66 -12.05
N ARG A 136 -10.17 -2.26 -13.07
CA ARG A 136 -10.51 -1.56 -14.32
C ARG A 136 -11.56 -0.46 -14.11
N ARG A 137 -12.50 -0.64 -13.18
CA ARG A 137 -13.49 0.40 -12.84
C ARG A 137 -12.84 1.56 -12.08
N LEU A 138 -11.98 1.26 -11.10
CA LEU A 138 -11.24 2.26 -10.33
C LEU A 138 -10.38 3.14 -11.24
N ARG A 139 -9.59 2.52 -12.12
CA ARG A 139 -8.70 3.24 -13.03
C ARG A 139 -9.48 4.14 -13.99
N ARG A 140 -10.67 3.71 -14.44
CA ARG A 140 -11.56 4.54 -15.25
C ARG A 140 -12.11 5.71 -14.43
N PHE A 141 -12.65 5.45 -13.25
CA PHE A 141 -13.14 6.48 -12.34
C PHE A 141 -12.07 7.54 -12.07
N LEU A 142 -10.86 7.14 -11.69
CA LEU A 142 -9.76 8.07 -11.42
C LEU A 142 -9.29 8.85 -12.65
N ARG A 143 -9.32 8.25 -13.84
CA ARG A 143 -8.88 8.89 -15.09
C ARG A 143 -9.89 9.92 -15.59
N PHE A 144 -11.18 9.66 -15.43
CA PHE A 144 -12.23 10.48 -16.04
C PHE A 144 -12.87 11.44 -15.03
N ASP A 145 -13.13 11.00 -13.81
CA ASP A 145 -13.91 11.79 -12.85
C ASP A 145 -13.00 12.69 -11.98
N LEU A 146 -11.73 12.32 -11.77
CA LEU A 146 -10.81 13.07 -10.89
C LEU A 146 -9.88 14.04 -11.65
N VAL A 147 -9.56 13.75 -12.92
CA VAL A 147 -8.70 14.62 -13.74
C VAL A 147 -9.48 15.83 -14.28
N GLN A 148 -10.79 15.68 -14.53
CA GLN A 148 -11.63 16.79 -14.99
C GLN A 148 -11.75 17.93 -13.98
N GLU A 149 -11.63 17.66 -12.67
CA GLU A 149 -11.65 18.71 -11.64
C GLU A 149 -10.31 19.43 -11.47
N LEU A 150 -9.19 18.83 -11.90
CA LEU A 150 -7.88 19.51 -11.88
C LEU A 150 -7.67 20.46 -13.06
N ASP A 151 -8.30 20.20 -14.20
CA ASP A 151 -8.20 21.05 -15.40
C ASP A 151 -9.11 22.31 -15.33
N GLN A 152 -9.85 22.50 -14.23
CA GLN A 152 -10.75 23.65 -14.01
C GLN A 152 -10.22 24.66 -12.97
N ILE A 153 -8.96 24.53 -12.54
CA ILE A 153 -8.26 25.49 -11.66
C ILE A 153 -7.05 26.06 -12.39
#